data_AF-A0A7X5DGM1-F1
#
_entry.id   AF-A0A7X5DGM1-F1
#
_cell.length_a   1.000
_cell.length_b   1.000
_cell.length_c   1.000
_cell.angle_alpha   90.00
_cell.angle_beta   90.00
_cell.angle_gamma   90.00
#
_symmetry.space_group_name_H-M   'P 1'
#
loop_
_entity.id
_entity.type
_entity.pdbx_description
1 polymer ?
#
loop_
_entity_poly.entity_id
_entity_poly.type
_entity_poly.pdbx_seq_one_letter_code
_entity_poly.pdbx_strand_id
1 'polypeptide(L)'
;MEKKILEGRRKNKPRNQITGGHSPHFVNNNNNPDFAVQILGKNPDGTTNVHYVKCFPDGNLSKLKKNNTLFPDTWSDESIINSIKTVGDTPPIGIRTRDGTTLHREIVNGVQVEVMKIGSDVTSGYPTGGGITGLPNEFIPFNPISP
;
A
#
# COMPACT_ATOMS: atom_id res chain seq x y z
N MET A 1 9.98 -6.99 -1.67
CA MET A 1 8.78 -6.36 -1.07
C MET A 1 8.71 -4.88 -1.41
N GLU A 2 9.78 -4.13 -1.14
CA GLU A 2 9.87 -2.66 -1.24
C GLU A 2 9.48 -2.09 -2.62
N LYS A 3 10.12 -2.53 -3.72
CA LYS A 3 9.78 -2.07 -5.08
C LYS A 3 8.29 -2.18 -5.43
N LYS A 4 7.62 -3.24 -4.96
CA LYS A 4 6.17 -3.39 -5.16
C LYS A 4 5.40 -2.32 -4.38
N ILE A 5 5.76 -2.06 -3.13
CA ILE A 5 5.11 -1.03 -2.30
C ILE A 5 5.32 0.35 -2.94
N LEU A 6 6.55 0.71 -3.26
CA LEU A 6 6.91 2.05 -3.73
C LEU A 6 6.39 2.30 -5.16
N GLU A 7 6.73 1.43 -6.10
CA GLU A 7 6.49 1.64 -7.55
C GLU A 7 5.30 0.87 -8.12
N GLY A 8 4.75 -0.08 -7.37
CA GLY A 8 3.76 -1.00 -7.90
C GLY A 8 4.35 -2.08 -8.82
N ARG A 9 3.71 -3.25 -8.82
CA ARG A 9 4.10 -4.41 -9.64
C ARG A 9 2.92 -4.98 -10.40
N ARG A 10 3.15 -5.41 -11.65
CA ARG A 10 2.19 -6.24 -12.38
C ARG A 10 1.89 -7.52 -11.59
N LYS A 11 0.61 -7.82 -11.35
CA LYS A 11 0.16 -9.02 -10.64
C LYS A 11 0.33 -10.26 -11.50
N ASN A 12 -0.15 -10.21 -12.75
CA ASN A 12 -0.18 -11.34 -13.66
C ASN A 12 -0.31 -10.88 -15.11
N LYS A 13 0.28 -11.67 -16.03
CA LYS A 13 -0.01 -11.61 -17.46
C LYS A 13 -1.14 -12.59 -17.80
N PRO A 14 -1.98 -12.30 -18.82
CA PRO A 14 -2.02 -11.09 -19.65
C PRO A 14 -2.90 -9.97 -19.06
N ARG A 15 -3.46 -10.15 -17.84
CA ARG A 15 -4.51 -9.25 -17.31
C ARG A 15 -4.04 -7.84 -16.93
N ASN A 16 -2.74 -7.58 -16.89
CA ASN A 16 -2.10 -6.28 -16.61
C ASN A 16 -2.64 -5.55 -15.36
N GLN A 17 -3.11 -6.30 -14.37
CA GLN A 17 -3.48 -5.75 -13.06
C GLN A 17 -2.21 -5.34 -12.31
N ILE A 18 -2.30 -4.29 -11.50
CA ILE A 18 -1.20 -3.76 -10.70
C ILE A 18 -1.53 -3.75 -9.22
N THR A 19 -0.51 -3.85 -8.37
CA THR A 19 -0.62 -3.82 -6.91
C THR A 19 0.52 -3.03 -6.31
N GLY A 20 0.27 -2.33 -5.20
CA GLY A 20 1.21 -1.38 -4.61
C GLY A 20 1.25 -0.06 -5.38
N GLY A 21 2.39 0.65 -5.32
CA GLY A 21 2.54 1.97 -5.93
C GLY A 21 2.06 3.07 -4.98
N HIS A 22 2.73 3.21 -3.84
CA HIS A 22 2.35 4.13 -2.76
C HIS A 22 3.38 5.24 -2.53
N SER A 23 4.53 5.22 -3.22
CA SER A 23 5.50 6.31 -3.14
C SER A 23 5.11 7.46 -4.07
N PRO A 24 5.02 8.70 -3.57
CA PRO A 24 4.85 9.87 -4.43
C PRO A 24 6.08 10.10 -5.34
N HIS A 25 7.29 9.73 -4.88
CA HIS A 25 8.55 9.92 -5.63
C HIS A 25 8.69 9.00 -6.85
N PHE A 26 7.94 7.90 -6.87
CA PHE A 26 7.84 7.04 -8.05
C PHE A 26 6.57 7.27 -8.84
N VAL A 27 5.41 7.26 -8.19
CA VAL A 27 4.12 7.27 -8.89
C VAL A 27 3.75 8.67 -9.37
N ASN A 28 3.91 9.69 -8.53
CA ASN A 28 3.51 11.07 -8.81
C ASN A 28 4.74 11.99 -8.96
N ASN A 29 5.68 11.58 -9.79
CA ASN A 29 6.92 12.30 -10.06
C ASN A 29 6.97 12.72 -11.53
N ASN A 30 7.08 14.02 -11.78
CA ASN A 30 7.10 14.60 -13.14
C ASN A 30 8.28 14.09 -14.00
N ASN A 31 9.34 13.58 -13.38
CA ASN A 31 10.49 13.02 -14.09
C ASN A 31 10.35 11.52 -14.38
N ASN A 32 9.24 10.88 -13.97
CA ASN A 32 9.01 9.46 -14.23
C ASN A 32 7.99 9.27 -15.36
N PRO A 33 8.44 8.94 -16.59
CA PRO A 33 7.56 8.77 -17.73
C PRO A 33 6.72 7.48 -17.67
N ASP A 34 7.02 6.57 -16.73
CA ASP A 34 6.31 5.30 -16.61
C ASP A 34 4.90 5.46 -16.06
N PHE A 35 4.52 6.62 -15.52
CA PHE A 35 3.23 6.82 -14.88
C PHE A 35 2.42 7.95 -15.51
N ALA A 36 1.13 7.69 -15.70
CA ALA A 36 0.11 8.71 -15.91
C ALA A 36 -0.80 8.73 -14.68
N VAL A 37 -0.91 9.90 -14.02
CA VAL A 37 -1.60 10.04 -12.73
C VAL A 37 -2.71 11.08 -12.82
N GLN A 38 -3.86 10.73 -12.24
CA GLN A 38 -4.93 11.67 -11.94
C GLN A 38 -5.00 11.85 -10.42
N ILE A 39 -4.76 13.06 -9.94
CA ILE A 39 -4.93 13.41 -8.52
C ILE A 39 -6.42 13.62 -8.24
N LEU A 40 -6.94 12.95 -7.20
CA LEU A 40 -8.33 13.06 -6.76
C LEU A 40 -8.47 14.05 -5.60
N GLY A 41 -7.45 14.15 -4.75
CA GLY A 41 -7.43 15.05 -3.60
C GLY A 41 -6.31 14.72 -2.63
N LYS A 42 -6.06 15.63 -1.69
CA LYS A 42 -5.09 15.48 -0.60
C LYS A 42 -5.85 15.39 0.73
N ASN A 43 -5.50 14.42 1.56
CA ASN A 43 -6.13 14.22 2.87
C ASN A 43 -5.46 15.11 3.93
N PRO A 44 -6.13 15.37 5.08
CA PRO A 44 -5.57 16.18 6.16
C PRO A 44 -4.25 15.66 6.75
N ASP A 45 -4.01 14.34 6.69
CA ASP A 45 -2.76 13.70 7.14
C ASP A 45 -1.60 13.83 6.13
N GLY A 46 -1.82 14.55 5.03
CA GLY A 46 -0.82 14.81 3.99
C GLY A 46 -0.72 13.73 2.91
N THR A 47 -1.43 12.61 3.03
CA THR A 47 -1.51 11.59 1.98
C THR A 47 -2.31 12.07 0.77
N THR A 48 -2.07 11.47 -0.40
CA THR A 48 -2.71 11.91 -1.66
C THR A 48 -3.48 10.76 -2.31
N ASN A 49 -4.75 10.97 -2.63
CA ASN A 49 -5.57 10.01 -3.35
C ASN A 49 -5.42 10.21 -4.85
N VAL A 50 -5.15 9.13 -5.58
CA VAL A 50 -4.88 9.15 -7.02
C VAL A 50 -5.53 7.97 -7.75
N HIS A 51 -5.76 8.17 -9.05
CA HIS A 51 -5.77 7.09 -10.03
C HIS A 51 -4.46 7.10 -10.81
N TYR A 52 -3.96 5.92 -11.19
CA TYR A 52 -2.80 5.87 -12.08
C TYR A 52 -2.84 4.71 -13.07
N VAL A 53 -2.13 4.88 -14.18
CA VAL A 53 -1.72 3.80 -15.10
C VAL A 53 -0.19 3.77 -15.11
N LYS A 54 0.38 2.55 -15.15
CA LYS A 54 1.83 2.33 -15.28
C LYS A 54 2.15 1.72 -16.65
N CYS A 55 3.11 2.29 -17.36
CA CYS A 55 3.77 1.67 -18.50
C CYS A 55 4.75 0.60 -17.99
N PHE A 56 4.67 -0.61 -18.53
CA PHE A 56 5.59 -1.68 -18.18
C PHE A 56 6.75 -1.73 -19.20
N PRO A 57 7.92 -2.30 -18.82
CA PRO A 57 9.08 -2.37 -19.72
C PRO A 57 8.82 -3.11 -21.05
N ASP A 58 7.77 -3.93 -21.11
CA ASP A 58 7.33 -4.61 -22.34
C ASP A 58 6.35 -3.78 -23.18
N GLY A 59 6.31 -2.45 -22.98
CA GLY A 59 5.50 -1.48 -23.73
C GLY A 59 4.00 -1.55 -23.45
N ASN A 60 3.55 -2.49 -22.63
CA ASN A 60 2.13 -2.64 -22.30
C ASN A 60 1.75 -1.75 -21.11
N LEU A 61 0.50 -1.29 -21.08
CA LEU A 61 -0.04 -0.50 -19.97
C LEU A 61 -0.69 -1.38 -18.91
N SER A 62 -0.66 -0.94 -17.67
CA SER A 62 -1.51 -1.47 -16.61
C SER A 62 -2.98 -1.14 -16.87
N LYS A 63 -3.88 -1.93 -16.29
CA LYS A 63 -5.24 -1.43 -16.04
C LYS A 63 -5.15 -0.21 -15.11
N LEU A 64 -6.12 0.70 -15.24
CA LEU A 64 -6.25 1.85 -14.33
C LEU A 64 -6.34 1.36 -12.88
N LYS A 65 -5.38 1.76 -12.05
CA LYS A 65 -5.44 1.55 -10.61
C LYS A 65 -6.31 2.64 -10.01
N LYS A 66 -7.51 2.26 -9.55
CA LYS A 66 -8.44 3.16 -8.88
C LYS A 66 -8.18 3.26 -7.38
N ASN A 67 -8.60 4.38 -6.78
CA ASN A 67 -8.58 4.69 -5.35
C ASN A 67 -7.26 4.28 -4.68
N ASN A 68 -6.13 4.74 -5.21
CA ASN A 68 -4.82 4.49 -4.63
C ASN A 68 -4.42 5.65 -3.74
N THR A 69 -3.88 5.37 -2.55
CA THR A 69 -3.39 6.40 -1.64
C THR A 69 -1.86 6.40 -1.65
N LEU A 70 -1.26 7.54 -1.92
CA LEU A 70 0.17 7.76 -1.81
C LEU A 70 0.50 8.26 -0.40
N PHE A 71 1.68 7.87 0.11
CA PHE A 71 2.24 8.47 1.32
C PHE A 71 2.48 9.97 1.13
N PRO A 72 2.62 10.75 2.22
CA PRO A 72 2.90 12.18 2.09
C PRO A 72 4.18 12.45 1.29
N ASP A 73 4.16 13.52 0.49
CA ASP A 73 5.31 13.94 -0.31
C ASP A 73 6.56 14.26 0.55
N THR A 74 6.36 14.53 1.84
CA THR A 74 7.43 14.79 2.82
C THR A 74 8.13 13.52 3.32
N TRP A 75 7.58 12.33 3.06
CA TRP A 75 8.21 11.07 3.46
C TRP A 75 9.19 10.61 2.38
N SER A 76 10.41 10.26 2.77
CA SER A 76 11.35 9.57 1.88
C SER A 76 10.89 8.14 1.61
N ASP A 77 11.37 7.54 0.51
CA ASP A 77 11.11 6.12 0.23
C ASP A 77 11.62 5.20 1.35
N GLU A 78 12.76 5.54 1.95
CA GLU A 78 13.30 4.83 3.11
C GLU A 78 12.35 4.94 4.32
N SER A 79 11.84 6.15 4.62
CA SER A 79 10.87 6.36 5.70
C SER A 79 9.58 5.55 5.48
N ILE A 80 9.10 5.50 4.24
CA ILE A 80 7.94 4.67 3.86
C ILE A 80 8.22 3.19 4.17
N ILE A 81 9.34 2.65 3.70
CA ILE A 81 9.68 1.24 3.92
C ILE A 81 9.90 0.93 5.39
N ASN A 82 10.62 1.78 6.11
CA ASN A 82 10.89 1.60 7.53
C ASN A 82 9.58 1.63 8.33
N SER A 83 8.66 2.56 8.04
CA SER A 83 7.34 2.56 8.68
C SER A 83 6.58 1.25 8.47
N ILE A 84 6.62 0.67 7.26
CA ILE A 84 5.92 -0.58 6.95
C ILE A 84 6.56 -1.77 7.69
N LYS A 85 7.89 -1.79 7.81
CA LYS A 85 8.59 -2.80 8.62
C LYS A 85 8.18 -2.68 10.09
N THR A 86 8.28 -1.48 10.67
CA THR A 86 7.89 -1.21 12.06
C THR A 86 6.43 -1.57 12.34
N VAL A 87 5.48 -1.14 11.50
CA VAL A 87 4.07 -1.48 11.67
C VAL A 87 3.85 -2.98 11.51
N GLY A 88 4.53 -3.64 10.57
CA GLY A 88 4.44 -5.09 10.39
C GLY A 88 4.94 -5.90 11.59
N ASP A 89 5.72 -5.32 12.49
CA ASP A 89 6.22 -5.98 13.70
C ASP A 89 5.37 -5.69 14.95
N THR A 90 4.27 -4.94 14.80
CA THR A 90 3.27 -4.76 15.84
C THR A 90 2.39 -6.02 16.02
N PRO A 91 1.61 -6.12 17.11
CA PRO A 91 0.59 -7.16 17.21
C PRO A 91 -0.49 -7.02 16.12
N PRO A 92 -0.92 -8.13 15.48
CA PRO A 92 -1.95 -8.06 14.47
C PRO A 92 -3.31 -7.68 15.09
N ILE A 93 -4.07 -6.87 14.36
CA ILE A 93 -5.45 -6.48 14.69
C ILE A 93 -6.48 -7.40 14.04
N GLY A 94 -6.08 -8.15 13.00
CA GLY A 94 -6.96 -9.05 12.28
C GLY A 94 -6.22 -10.21 11.62
N ILE A 95 -6.97 -11.27 11.30
CA ILE A 95 -6.50 -12.40 10.51
C ILE A 95 -7.52 -12.76 9.42
N ARG A 96 -7.01 -13.09 8.23
CA ARG A 96 -7.79 -13.66 7.14
C ARG A 96 -7.66 -15.18 7.19
N THR A 97 -8.73 -15.85 7.62
CA THR A 97 -8.77 -17.30 7.91
C THR A 97 -8.38 -18.17 6.72
N ARG A 98 -8.67 -17.73 5.48
CA ARG A 98 -8.38 -18.50 4.26
C ARG A 98 -6.88 -18.81 4.07
N ASP A 99 -6.01 -17.88 4.42
CA ASP A 99 -4.57 -17.98 4.09
C ASP A 99 -3.64 -17.55 5.22
N GLY A 100 -4.18 -17.31 6.42
CA GLY A 100 -3.41 -16.90 7.60
C GLY A 100 -2.79 -15.51 7.47
N THR A 101 -3.21 -14.69 6.51
CA THR A 101 -2.72 -13.30 6.41
C THR A 101 -3.12 -12.54 7.66
N THR A 102 -2.16 -11.90 8.31
CA THR A 102 -2.39 -11.00 9.44
C THR A 102 -2.41 -9.55 8.98
N LEU A 103 -3.28 -8.74 9.58
CA LEU A 103 -3.35 -7.30 9.39
C LEU A 103 -2.80 -6.59 10.62
N HIS A 104 -1.90 -5.64 10.39
CA HIS A 104 -1.25 -4.81 11.39
C HIS A 104 -1.54 -3.35 11.07
N ARG A 105 -1.65 -2.51 12.10
CA ARG A 105 -2.01 -1.10 11.92
C ARG A 105 -1.44 -0.25 13.03
N GLU A 106 -0.84 0.87 12.66
CA GLU A 106 -0.30 1.86 13.60
C GLU A 106 -0.34 3.25 12.97
N ILE A 107 -0.27 4.30 13.80
CA ILE A 107 -0.04 5.67 13.32
C ILE A 107 1.46 6.00 13.41
N VAL A 108 2.06 6.34 12.29
CA VAL A 108 3.46 6.78 12.19
C VAL A 108 3.48 8.22 11.68
N ASN A 109 4.06 9.14 12.45
CA ASN A 109 4.17 10.57 12.10
C ASN A 109 2.85 11.20 11.58
N GLY A 110 1.74 10.87 12.24
CA GLY A 110 0.40 11.39 11.89
C GLY A 110 -0.33 10.66 10.75
N VAL A 111 0.31 9.67 10.10
CA VAL A 111 -0.30 8.85 9.04
C VAL A 111 -0.61 7.46 9.57
N GLN A 112 -1.86 7.01 9.41
CA GLN A 112 -2.21 5.63 9.70
C GLN A 112 -1.72 4.71 8.56
N VAL A 113 -0.96 3.68 8.94
CA VAL A 113 -0.36 2.72 8.02
C VAL A 113 -0.93 1.34 8.31
N GLU A 114 -1.32 0.61 7.26
CA GLU A 114 -1.74 -0.78 7.34
C GLU A 114 -0.73 -1.68 6.65
N VAL A 115 -0.46 -2.84 7.27
CA VAL A 115 0.49 -3.83 6.77
C VAL A 115 -0.12 -5.21 6.83
N MET A 116 -0.01 -5.96 5.74
CA MET A 116 -0.46 -7.36 5.67
C MET A 116 0.73 -8.29 5.63
N LYS A 117 0.78 -9.30 6.51
CA LYS A 117 1.85 -10.31 6.58
C LYS A 117 1.32 -11.73 6.42
N ILE A 118 2.11 -12.60 5.78
CA ILE A 118 1.94 -14.06 5.84
C ILE A 118 3.19 -14.61 6.54
N GLY A 119 3.04 -15.14 7.74
CA GLY A 119 4.18 -15.40 8.62
C GLY A 119 4.98 -14.11 8.87
N SER A 120 6.29 -14.14 8.62
CA SER A 120 7.18 -12.98 8.69
C SER A 120 7.11 -12.05 7.48
N ASP A 121 6.51 -12.49 6.38
CA ASP A 121 6.66 -11.82 5.09
C ASP A 121 5.63 -10.72 4.88
N VAL A 122 6.09 -9.49 4.69
CA VAL A 122 5.24 -8.36 4.31
C VAL A 122 4.74 -8.53 2.87
N THR A 123 3.44 -8.76 2.75
CA THR A 123 2.73 -8.95 1.47
C THR A 123 2.04 -7.68 0.98
N SER A 124 1.73 -6.72 1.86
CA SER A 124 1.21 -5.40 1.49
C SER A 124 1.56 -4.38 2.57
N GLY A 125 1.67 -3.11 2.20
CA GLY A 125 1.86 -1.98 3.12
C GLY A 125 1.43 -0.69 2.44
N TYR A 126 0.53 0.08 3.05
CA TYR A 126 -0.06 1.28 2.46
C TYR A 126 -0.61 2.27 3.51
N PRO A 127 -0.70 3.57 3.19
CA PRO A 127 -1.37 4.54 4.05
C PRO A 127 -2.88 4.48 3.85
N THR A 128 -3.67 4.77 4.89
CA THR A 128 -5.14 4.64 4.83
C THR A 128 -5.87 5.88 4.32
N GLY A 129 -5.22 7.06 4.34
CA GLY A 129 -5.82 8.30 3.81
C GLY A 129 -6.53 9.18 4.85
N GLY A 130 -6.03 9.23 6.09
CA GLY A 130 -6.52 10.15 7.12
C GLY A 130 -7.81 9.73 7.84
N GLY A 131 -8.29 8.51 7.65
CA GLY A 131 -9.47 7.98 8.32
C GLY A 131 -9.16 6.79 9.22
N ILE A 132 -9.91 6.63 10.31
CA ILE A 132 -9.94 5.37 11.06
C ILE A 132 -10.63 4.34 10.18
N THR A 133 -9.92 3.30 9.78
CA THR A 133 -10.48 2.20 9.00
C THR A 133 -11.02 1.10 9.92
N GLY A 134 -12.12 0.46 9.52
CA GLY A 134 -12.52 -0.83 10.11
C GLY A 134 -11.59 -1.96 9.69
N LEU A 135 -11.84 -3.18 10.16
CA LEU A 135 -11.22 -4.35 9.54
C LEU A 135 -11.76 -4.51 8.11
N PRO A 136 -10.91 -4.83 7.11
CA PRO A 136 -11.41 -5.20 5.80
C PRO A 136 -12.32 -6.42 5.90
N ASN A 137 -13.36 -6.52 5.06
CA ASN A 137 -14.41 -7.56 5.14
C ASN A 137 -13.90 -9.01 5.16
N GLU A 138 -12.69 -9.26 4.66
CA GLU A 138 -12.06 -10.57 4.62
C GLU A 138 -11.24 -10.91 5.88
N PHE A 139 -11.12 -10.00 6.83
CA PHE A 139 -10.43 -10.19 8.10
C PHE A 139 -11.42 -10.27 9.25
N ILE A 140 -11.15 -11.18 10.18
CA ILE A 140 -11.79 -11.22 11.51
C ILE A 140 -10.81 -10.65 12.55
N PRO A 141 -11.29 -10.17 13.71
CA PRO A 141 -10.41 -9.74 14.79
C PRO A 141 -9.40 -10.83 15.15
N PHE A 142 -8.15 -10.45 15.36
CA PHE A 142 -7.12 -11.39 15.77
C PHE A 142 -7.32 -11.75 17.24
N ASN A 143 -7.58 -13.04 17.51
CA ASN A 143 -7.59 -13.59 18.86
C ASN A 143 -6.37 -14.50 19.02
N PRO A 144 -5.41 -14.20 19.92
CA PRO A 144 -4.23 -15.03 20.15
C PRO A 144 -4.57 -16.41 20.76
N ILE A 145 -5.84 -16.66 21.09
CA ILE A 145 -6.34 -17.90 21.68
C ILE A 145 -7.06 -18.70 20.58
N SER A 146 -6.30 -19.39 19.73
CA SER A 146 -6.81 -20.57 19.03
C SER A 146 -5.60 -21.49 18.78
N PRO A 147 -5.55 -22.66 19.43
CA PRO A 147 -4.47 -23.63 19.27
C PRO A 147 -4.40 -24.22 17.85
#